data_AF-A0A0N8KR51-F1
#
_entry.id   AF-A0A0N8KR51-F1
#
_cell.length_a   1.000
_cell.length_b   1.000
_cell.length_c   1.000
_cell.angle_alpha   90.00
_cell.angle_beta   90.00
_cell.angle_gamma   90.00
#
_symmetry.space_group_name_H-M   'P 1'
#
loop_
_entity.id
_entity.type
_entity.pdbx_description
1 polymer ?
#
loop_
_entity_poly.entity_id
_entity_poly.type
_entity_poly.pdbx_seq_one_letter_code
_entity_poly.pdbx_strand_id
1 'polypeptide(L)' 'MEEFVNDTMTYLRQYYLRNNSESGFSADKRWFGWKVAQKRDDRISTALFSTGLWHNLMNLYPG' A
#
# COMPACT_ATOMS: atom_id res chain seq x y z
N MET A 1 13.54 17.35 -14.65
CA MET A 1 13.02 18.57 -15.30
C MET A 1 13.02 18.41 -16.82
N GLU A 2 14.03 17.75 -17.41
CA GLU A 2 14.03 17.33 -18.82
C GLU A 2 12.75 16.58 -19.26
N GLU A 3 12.28 15.60 -18.48
CA GLU A 3 11.06 14.83 -18.82
C GLU A 3 9.79 15.69 -18.91
N PHE A 4 9.66 16.70 -18.04
CA PHE A 4 8.54 17.63 -18.07
C PHE A 4 8.61 18.57 -19.29
N VAL A 5 9.83 18.93 -19.71
CA VAL A 5 10.06 19.83 -20.85
C VAL A 5 9.92 19.10 -22.19
N ASN A 6 10.37 17.86 -22.26
CA ASN A 6 10.40 17.07 -23.50
C ASN A 6 9.12 16.24 -23.71
N ASP A 7 8.43 15.82 -22.64
CA ASP A 7 7.14 15.12 -22.71
C ASP A 7 6.21 15.54 -21.55
N THR A 8 5.71 16.77 -21.67
CA THR A 8 4.88 17.41 -20.64
C THR A 8 3.61 16.63 -20.32
N MET A 9 2.95 16.04 -21.32
CA MET A 9 1.65 15.38 -21.10
C MET A 9 1.78 14.05 -20.39
N THR A 10 2.77 13.23 -20.74
CA THR A 10 3.03 11.98 -20.02
C THR A 10 3.44 12.26 -18.58
N TYR A 11 4.32 13.25 -18.39
CA TYR A 11 4.75 13.66 -17.05
C TYR A 11 3.57 14.11 -16.18
N LEU A 12 2.71 15.00 -16.68
CA LEU A 12 1.54 15.48 -15.95
C LEU A 12 0.57 14.35 -15.61
N ARG A 13 0.36 13.41 -16.53
CA ARG A 13 -0.52 12.25 -16.27
C ARG A 13 0.00 11.39 -15.13
N GLN A 14 1.29 11.05 -15.13
CA GLN A 14 1.89 10.28 -14.04
C GLN A 14 1.87 11.07 -12.73
N TYR A 15 2.14 12.37 -12.79
CA TYR A 15 2.07 13.25 -11.62
C TYR A 15 0.68 13.24 -11.00
N TYR A 16 -0.39 13.39 -11.79
CA TYR A 16 -1.77 13.36 -11.28
C TYR A 16 -2.12 12.00 -10.65
N LEU A 17 -1.72 10.88 -11.26
CA LEU A 17 -1.95 9.55 -10.70
C LEU A 17 -1.26 9.39 -9.35
N ARG A 18 0.00 9.83 -9.24
CA ARG A 18 0.75 9.79 -7.97
C ARG A 18 0.12 10.70 -6.93
N ASN A 19 -0.20 11.93 -7.29
CA ASN A 19 -0.84 12.89 -6.38
C ASN A 19 -2.16 12.36 -5.82
N ASN A 20 -2.97 11.70 -6.65
CA ASN A 20 -4.22 11.09 -6.21
C ASN A 20 -3.98 9.95 -5.20
N SER A 21 -2.98 9.09 -5.45
CA SER A 21 -2.59 8.02 -4.52
C SER A 21 -2.07 8.58 -3.18
N GLU A 22 -1.17 9.56 -3.24
CA GLU A 22 -0.57 10.18 -2.05
C GLU A 22 -1.61 10.94 -1.22
N SER A 23 -2.58 11.59 -1.87
CA SER A 23 -3.68 12.29 -1.21
C SER A 23 -4.58 11.34 -0.42
N GLY A 24 -4.93 10.18 -1.00
CA GLY A 24 -5.68 9.13 -0.30
C GLY A 24 -4.95 8.60 0.93
N PHE A 25 -3.67 8.26 0.79
CA PHE A 25 -2.84 7.83 1.91
C PHE A 25 -2.70 8.89 3.02
N SER A 26 -2.64 10.16 2.65
CA SER A 26 -2.56 11.27 3.61
C SER A 26 -3.89 11.46 4.37
N ALA A 27 -5.03 11.38 3.67
CA ALA A 27 -6.35 11.44 4.26
C ALA A 27 -6.58 10.30 5.28
N ASP A 28 -6.23 9.08 4.91
CA ASP A 28 -6.32 7.91 5.79
C ASP A 28 -5.44 8.08 7.04
N LYS A 29 -4.18 8.48 6.87
CA LYS A 29 -3.29 8.77 8.00
C LYS A 29 -3.90 9.82 8.93
N ARG A 30 -4.47 10.90 8.38
CA ARG A 30 -5.11 11.96 9.19
C ARG A 30 -6.30 11.41 9.99
N TRP A 31 -7.14 10.57 9.39
CA TRP A 31 -8.25 9.92 10.08
C TRP A 31 -7.79 9.01 11.22
N PHE A 32 -6.66 8.34 11.08
CA PHE A 32 -6.06 7.48 12.11
C PHE A 32 -5.09 8.21 13.04
N GLY A 33 -5.17 9.55 13.15
CA GLY A 33 -4.34 10.33 14.08
C GLY A 33 -2.85 10.33 13.69
N TRP A 34 -2.58 10.46 12.39
CA TRP A 34 -1.25 10.36 11.77
C TRP A 34 -0.59 8.99 11.86
N LYS A 35 -1.33 7.95 12.27
CA LYS A 35 -0.85 6.57 12.28
C LYS A 35 -1.23 5.87 10.98
N VAL A 36 -0.33 5.05 10.46
CA VAL A 36 -0.65 4.16 9.33
C VAL A 36 -1.39 2.95 9.91
N ALA A 37 -2.69 2.85 9.69
CA ALA A 37 -3.51 1.75 10.26
C ALA A 37 -3.02 0.36 9.84
N GLN A 38 -2.39 0.22 8.67
CA GLN A 38 -1.78 -1.01 8.20
C GLN A 38 -0.52 -1.41 8.99
N LYS A 39 0.15 -0.46 9.64
CA LYS A 39 1.31 -0.68 10.52
C LYS A 39 0.93 -0.91 11.98
N ARG A 40 -0.36 -1.09 12.30
CA ARG A 40 -0.78 -1.37 13.67
C ARG A 40 -0.37 -2.81 14.02
N ASP A 41 0.31 -2.98 15.16
CA ASP A 41 0.93 -4.26 15.54
C ASP A 41 -0.08 -5.41 15.63
N ASP A 42 -1.32 -5.12 16.05
CA ASP A 42 -2.42 -6.07 16.08
C ASP A 42 -2.73 -6.63 14.68
N ARG A 43 -2.85 -5.77 13.66
CA ARG A 43 -3.15 -6.16 12.29
C ARG A 43 -1.98 -6.89 11.63
N ILE A 44 -0.74 -6.47 11.90
CA ILE A 44 0.46 -7.17 11.43
C ILE A 44 0.48 -8.58 12.03
N SER A 45 0.25 -8.71 13.34
CA SER A 45 0.20 -10.00 14.02
C SER A 45 -0.89 -10.90 13.45
N THR A 46 -2.10 -10.37 13.21
CA THR A 46 -3.19 -11.14 12.60
C THR A 46 -2.85 -11.58 11.19
N ALA A 47 -2.29 -10.70 10.35
CA ALA A 47 -1.91 -11.04 8.98
C ALA A 47 -0.84 -12.14 8.96
N LEU A 48 0.23 -12.00 9.76
CA LEU A 48 1.27 -13.03 9.89
C LEU A 48 0.72 -14.37 10.39
N PHE A 49 -0.18 -14.33 11.38
CA PHE A 49 -0.85 -15.53 11.89
C PHE A 49 -1.69 -16.21 10.80
N SER A 50 -2.53 -15.44 10.09
CA SER A 50 -3.35 -15.98 8.99
C SER A 50 -2.50 -16.55 7.86
N THR A 51 -1.39 -15.90 7.51
CA THR A 51 -0.42 -16.41 6.52
C THR A 51 0.21 -17.72 7.00
N GLY A 52 0.69 -17.79 8.24
CA GLY A 52 1.26 -19.01 8.81
C GLY A 52 0.26 -20.17 8.88
N LEU A 53 -0.97 -19.87 9.29
CA LEU A 53 -2.07 -20.85 9.33
C LEU A 53 -2.36 -21.39 7.93
N TRP A 54 -2.42 -20.52 6.91
CA TRP A 54 -2.62 -20.94 5.53
C TRP A 54 -1.46 -21.80 4.99
N HIS A 55 -0.21 -21.40 5.24
CA HIS A 55 0.95 -22.19 4.84
C HIS A 55 0.93 -23.59 5.46
N ASN A 56 0.59 -23.69 6.75
CA ASN A 56 0.52 -24.98 7.44
C ASN A 56 -0.60 -25.86 6.88
N LEU A 57 -1.79 -25.29 6.64
CA LEU A 57 -2.91 -26.01 6.05
C LEU A 57 -2.60 -26.53 4.64
N MET A 58 -2.01 -25.68 3.78
CA MET A 58 -1.65 -26.09 2.42
C MET A 58 -0.48 -27.08 2.40
N ASN A 59 0.46 -27.00 3.33
CA ASN A 59 1.57 -27.95 3.43
C ASN A 59 1.18 -29.29 4.10
N LEU A 60 0.08 -29.33 4.86
CA LEU A 60 -0.44 -30.57 5.48
C LEU A 60 -1.16 -31.48 4.49
N TYR A 61 -1.59 -30.95 3.35
CA TYR A 61 -2.09 -31.72 2.21
C TYR A 61 -1.16 -31.51 1.00
N PRO A 62 0.04 -32.13 0.99
CA PRO A 62 0.78 -32.27 -0.25
C PRO A 62 -0.02 -33.27 -1.09
N GLY A 63 -0.62 -32.81 -2.18
CA GLY A 63 -1.24 -33.69 -3.17
C GLY A 63 -0.26 -34.70 -3.75
#